data_AF-A0A2W2G693-F1
#
_entry.id   AF-A0A2W2G693-F1
#
_cell.length_a   1.000
_cell.length_b   1.000
_cell.length_c   1.000
_cell.angle_alpha   90.00
_cell.angle_beta   90.00
_cell.angle_gamma   90.00
#
_symmetry.space_group_name_H-M   'P 1'
#
loop_
_entity.id
_entity.type
_entity.pdbx_description
1 polymer ?
#
loop_
_entity_poly.entity_id
_entity_poly.type
_entity_poly.pdbx_seq_one_letter_code
_entity_poly.pdbx_strand_id
1 'polypeptide(L)'
;MTAAAGSTRTAGRAGAVLTSLRVAVALHGLSILVQAVTAGQMIGGADMRGLHGTGAAAVHVLGLVQLVLAVVYWRAGRGPGWPAAASLVLFLLGFGQSMTGGMGAAATHVPLGLLTFGVAVAILVVVFRPVRAS
;
A
#
# COMPACT_ATOMS: atom_id res chain seq x y z
N MET A 1 14.16 31.54 -23.66
CA MET A 1 12.89 31.44 -22.88
C MET A 1 12.30 30.01 -22.78
N THR A 2 12.88 28.98 -23.40
CA THR A 2 12.32 27.60 -23.42
C THR A 2 12.62 26.74 -22.18
N ALA A 3 13.66 27.04 -21.41
CA ALA A 3 14.07 26.23 -20.25
C ALA A 3 13.12 26.35 -19.03
N ALA A 4 12.54 27.53 -18.79
CA ALA A 4 11.66 27.78 -17.64
C ALA A 4 10.35 26.98 -17.72
N ALA A 5 9.78 26.83 -18.92
CA ALA A 5 8.54 26.07 -19.14
C ALA A 5 8.70 24.54 -18.91
N GLY A 6 9.92 24.00 -19.10
CA GLY A 6 10.23 22.59 -18.87
C GLY A 6 10.35 22.21 -17.38
N SER A 7 10.89 23.13 -16.57
CA SER A 7 11.02 22.96 -15.12
C SER A 7 9.65 22.89 -14.44
N THR A 8 8.75 23.84 -14.74
CA THR A 8 7.40 23.91 -14.15
C THR A 8 6.55 22.69 -14.50
N ARG A 9 6.65 22.18 -15.73
CA ARG A 9 5.91 20.98 -16.17
C ARG A 9 6.39 19.71 -15.46
N THR A 10 7.70 19.61 -15.19
CA THR A 10 8.29 18.46 -14.49
C THR A 10 7.89 18.46 -13.01
N ALA A 11 7.92 19.62 -12.36
CA ALA A 11 7.45 19.79 -10.98
C ALA A 11 5.95 19.44 -10.84
N GLY A 12 5.11 19.91 -11.78
CA GLY A 12 3.68 19.58 -11.79
C GLY A 12 3.40 18.07 -11.96
N ARG A 13 4.16 17.39 -12.82
CA ARG A 13 4.06 15.93 -13.02
C ARG A 13 4.50 15.15 -11.77
N ALA A 14 5.60 15.54 -11.14
CA ALA A 14 6.06 14.91 -9.89
C ALA A 14 5.02 15.06 -8.77
N GLY A 15 4.39 16.23 -8.66
CA GLY A 15 3.29 16.49 -7.72
C GLY A 15 2.07 15.59 -7.99
N ALA A 16 1.64 15.47 -9.25
CA ALA A 16 0.50 14.62 -9.63
C ALA A 16 0.76 13.13 -9.34
N VAL A 17 1.97 12.64 -9.61
CA VAL A 17 2.38 11.26 -9.30
C VAL A 17 2.39 11.02 -7.79
N LEU A 18 2.89 11.97 -7.00
CA LEU A 18 2.87 11.87 -5.53
C LEU A 18 1.44 11.84 -4.98
N THR A 19 0.55 12.69 -5.50
CA THR A 19 -0.87 12.67 -5.11
C THR A 19 -1.52 11.34 -5.46
N SER A 20 -1.24 10.79 -6.64
CA SER A 20 -1.75 9.48 -7.06
C SER A 20 -1.23 8.36 -6.14
N LEU A 21 0.06 8.37 -5.81
CA LEU A 21 0.66 7.44 -4.85
C LEU A 21 -0.01 7.54 -3.48
N ARG A 22 -0.25 8.76 -2.98
CA ARG A 22 -0.96 9.00 -1.70
C ARG A 22 -2.36 8.40 -1.69
N VAL A 23 -3.12 8.58 -2.76
CA VAL A 23 -4.45 7.99 -2.90
C VAL A 23 -4.37 6.47 -2.91
N ALA A 24 -3.44 5.89 -3.69
CA ALA A 24 -3.25 4.44 -3.74
C ALA A 24 -2.86 3.85 -2.37
N VAL A 25 -1.94 4.49 -1.65
CA VAL A 25 -1.54 4.08 -0.29
C VAL A 25 -2.73 4.13 0.67
N ALA A 26 -3.56 5.17 0.61
CA ALA A 26 -4.74 5.29 1.47
C ALA A 26 -5.78 4.21 1.16
N LEU A 27 -6.08 3.96 -0.12
CA LEU A 27 -7.01 2.92 -0.54
C LEU A 27 -6.51 1.53 -0.18
N HIS A 28 -5.23 1.25 -0.40
CA HIS A 28 -4.61 -0.02 -0.03
C HIS A 28 -4.65 -0.24 1.49
N GLY A 29 -4.29 0.77 2.28
CA GLY A 29 -4.39 0.72 3.74
C GLY A 29 -5.83 0.49 4.23
N LEU A 30 -6.82 1.15 3.63
CA LEU A 30 -8.24 0.92 3.95
C LEU A 30 -8.68 -0.51 3.59
N SER A 31 -8.24 -1.03 2.44
CA SER A 31 -8.53 -2.41 2.04
C SER A 31 -7.95 -3.42 3.04
N ILE A 32 -6.72 -3.21 3.51
CA ILE A 32 -6.10 -4.05 4.56
C ILE A 32 -6.86 -3.91 5.89
N LEU A 33 -7.33 -2.71 6.25
CA LEU A 33 -8.15 -2.51 7.45
C LEU A 33 -9.46 -3.31 7.37
N VAL A 34 -10.14 -3.31 6.23
CA VAL A 34 -11.33 -4.13 6.00
C VAL A 34 -11.02 -5.63 6.16
N GLN A 35 -9.87 -6.09 5.67
CA GLN A 35 -9.41 -7.47 5.89
C GLN A 35 -9.17 -7.77 7.38
N ALA A 36 -8.58 -6.85 8.14
CA ALA A 36 -8.40 -7.01 9.58
C ALA A 36 -9.73 -7.07 10.33
N VAL A 37 -10.70 -6.23 9.96
CA VAL A 37 -12.06 -6.25 10.54
C VAL A 37 -12.76 -7.57 10.25
N THR A 38 -12.77 -8.03 9.00
CA THR A 38 -13.40 -9.32 8.63
C THR A 38 -12.74 -10.51 9.33
N ALA A 39 -11.42 -10.52 9.49
CA ALA A 39 -10.72 -11.53 10.28
C ALA A 39 -11.15 -11.51 11.75
N GLY A 40 -11.23 -10.33 12.37
CA GLY A 40 -11.71 -10.17 13.75
C GLY A 40 -13.15 -10.64 13.94
N GLN A 41 -14.03 -10.37 12.96
CA GLN A 41 -15.41 -10.85 12.96
C GLN A 41 -15.48 -12.39 12.87
N MET A 42 -14.62 -13.03 12.07
CA MET A 42 -14.56 -14.50 12.00
C MET A 42 -14.09 -15.13 13.31
N ILE A 43 -13.11 -14.52 13.99
CA ILE A 43 -12.69 -14.94 15.32
C ILE A 43 -13.84 -14.82 16.32
N GLY A 44 -14.67 -13.78 16.17
CA GLY A 44 -15.90 -13.59 16.94
C GLY A 44 -17.08 -14.49 16.54
N GLY A 45 -16.90 -15.39 15.56
CA GLY A 45 -17.91 -16.36 15.13
C GLY A 45 -18.80 -15.95 13.94
N ALA A 46 -18.58 -14.78 13.35
CA ALA A 46 -19.34 -14.36 12.16
C ALA A 46 -18.86 -15.06 10.89
N ASP A 47 -19.78 -15.37 9.97
CA ASP A 47 -19.42 -15.91 8.65
C ASP A 47 -18.98 -14.80 7.69
N MET A 48 -17.68 -14.49 7.70
CA MET A 48 -17.06 -13.52 6.80
C MET A 48 -16.04 -14.16 5.85
N ARG A 49 -15.99 -15.49 5.74
CA ARG A 49 -14.98 -16.20 4.93
C ARG A 49 -15.00 -15.77 3.47
N GLY A 50 -16.20 -15.65 2.89
CA GLY A 50 -16.37 -15.20 1.51
C GLY A 50 -15.80 -13.81 1.30
N LEU A 51 -16.23 -12.83 2.11
CA LEU A 51 -15.80 -11.44 1.99
C LEU A 51 -14.30 -11.26 2.27
N HIS A 52 -13.77 -11.97 3.26
CA HIS A 52 -12.35 -11.99 3.58
C HIS A 52 -11.55 -12.54 2.39
N GLY A 53 -11.91 -13.73 1.90
CA GLY A 53 -11.26 -14.38 0.77
C GLY A 53 -11.30 -13.55 -0.52
N THR A 54 -12.46 -13.04 -0.93
CA THR A 54 -12.56 -12.21 -2.15
C THR A 54 -11.90 -10.86 -1.99
N GLY A 55 -11.97 -10.26 -0.80
CA GLY A 55 -11.35 -8.97 -0.53
C GLY A 55 -9.81 -9.01 -0.52
N ALA A 56 -9.20 -10.19 -0.34
CA ALA A 56 -7.75 -10.35 -0.49
C ALA A 56 -7.27 -9.95 -1.89
N ALA A 57 -8.03 -10.25 -2.95
CA ALA A 57 -7.70 -9.85 -4.31
C ALA A 57 -7.62 -8.32 -4.47
N ALA A 58 -8.51 -7.58 -3.80
CA ALA A 58 -8.47 -6.12 -3.80
C ALA A 58 -7.20 -5.58 -3.12
N VAL A 59 -6.75 -6.21 -2.03
CA VAL A 59 -5.47 -5.88 -1.37
C VAL A 59 -4.32 -6.07 -2.36
N HIS A 60 -4.24 -7.19 -3.07
CA HIS A 60 -3.14 -7.43 -4.02
C HIS A 60 -3.16 -6.46 -5.21
N VAL A 61 -4.33 -6.19 -5.78
CA VAL A 61 -4.45 -5.23 -6.89
C VAL A 61 -4.03 -3.82 -6.44
N LEU A 62 -4.52 -3.36 -5.29
CA LEU A 62 -4.15 -2.05 -4.75
C LEU A 62 -2.67 -1.99 -4.37
N GLY A 63 -2.11 -3.07 -3.83
CA GLY A 63 -0.69 -3.20 -3.56
C GLY A 63 0.17 -3.10 -4.82
N LEU A 64 -0.25 -3.73 -5.91
CA LEU A 64 0.43 -3.62 -7.21
C LEU A 64 0.37 -2.20 -7.75
N VAL A 65 -0.81 -1.57 -7.71
CA VAL A 65 -1.00 -0.17 -8.14
C VAL A 65 -0.11 0.77 -7.31
N GLN A 66 -0.10 0.60 -5.99
CA GLN A 66 0.78 1.36 -5.09
C GLN A 66 2.25 1.17 -5.47
N LEU A 67 2.71 -0.07 -5.69
CA LEU A 67 4.08 -0.38 -6.07
C LEU A 67 4.46 0.29 -7.40
N VAL A 68 3.61 0.18 -8.43
CA VAL A 68 3.84 0.81 -9.74
C VAL A 68 3.95 2.33 -9.58
N LEU A 69 3.02 2.97 -8.87
CA LEU A 69 3.05 4.41 -8.65
C LEU A 69 4.29 4.84 -7.84
N ALA A 70 4.73 4.03 -6.88
CA ALA A 70 5.93 4.30 -6.11
C ALA A 70 7.19 4.20 -6.98
N VAL A 71 7.25 3.24 -7.91
CA VAL A 71 8.35 3.12 -8.89
C VAL A 71 8.35 4.29 -9.87
N VAL A 72 7.17 4.71 -10.36
CA VAL A 72 7.04 5.89 -11.24
C VAL A 72 7.48 7.16 -10.50
N TYR A 73 7.07 7.32 -9.23
CA TYR A 73 7.49 8.44 -8.40
C TYR A 73 9.01 8.48 -8.23
N TRP A 74 9.64 7.33 -7.97
CA TRP A 74 11.08 7.21 -7.84
C TRP A 74 11.83 7.52 -9.15
N ARG A 75 11.46 6.88 -10.27
CA ARG A 75 12.24 6.97 -11.52
C ARG A 75 11.90 8.19 -12.36
N ALA A 76 10.61 8.43 -12.60
CA ALA A 76 10.16 9.51 -13.48
C ALA A 76 9.87 10.81 -12.71
N GLY A 77 9.34 10.70 -11.49
CA GLY A 77 9.08 11.83 -10.60
C GLY A 77 10.33 12.37 -9.88
N ARG A 78 11.46 11.64 -9.95
CA ARG A 78 12.71 11.92 -9.21
C ARG A 78 12.52 12.04 -7.70
N GLY A 79 11.47 11.39 -7.17
CA GLY A 79 11.23 11.26 -5.74
C GLY A 79 12.19 10.28 -5.07
N PRO A 80 12.22 10.22 -3.74
CA PRO A 80 13.01 9.22 -3.02
C PRO A 80 12.60 7.79 -3.41
N GLY A 81 13.56 6.86 -3.43
CA GLY A 81 13.31 5.45 -3.81
C GLY A 81 12.71 4.57 -2.71
N TRP A 82 12.74 5.02 -1.45
CA TRP A 82 12.23 4.24 -0.32
C TRP A 82 10.74 3.83 -0.45
N PRO A 83 9.81 4.64 -1.01
CA PRO A 83 8.41 4.22 -1.15
C PRO A 83 8.25 3.01 -2.06
N ALA A 84 9.10 2.88 -3.08
CA ALA A 84 9.09 1.73 -3.98
C ALA A 84 9.56 0.46 -3.26
N ALA A 85 10.67 0.55 -2.51
CA ALA A 85 11.17 -0.56 -1.71
C ALA A 85 10.16 -0.99 -0.63
N ALA A 86 9.58 -0.03 0.11
CA ALA A 86 8.58 -0.32 1.13
C ALA A 86 7.29 -0.92 0.53
N SER A 87 6.85 -0.43 -0.62
CA SER A 87 5.68 -0.99 -1.32
C SER A 87 5.94 -2.40 -1.84
N LEU A 88 7.17 -2.71 -2.28
CA LEU A 88 7.54 -4.06 -2.69
C LEU A 88 7.51 -5.02 -1.49
N VAL A 89 8.09 -4.63 -0.36
CA VAL A 89 8.03 -5.42 0.88
C VAL A 89 6.59 -5.67 1.30
N LEU A 90 5.75 -4.62 1.33
CA LEU A 90 4.34 -4.75 1.68
C LEU A 90 3.59 -5.68 0.71
N PHE A 91 3.86 -5.58 -0.58
CA PHE A 91 3.26 -6.43 -1.61
C PHE A 91 3.62 -7.91 -1.38
N LEU A 92 4.89 -8.21 -1.14
CA LEU A 92 5.36 -9.57 -0.85
C LEU A 92 4.78 -10.11 0.47
N LEU A 93 4.71 -9.28 1.52
CA LEU A 93 4.04 -9.64 2.78
C LEU A 93 2.55 -9.98 2.54
N GLY A 94 1.86 -9.21 1.70
CA GLY A 94 0.47 -9.45 1.32
C GLY A 94 0.26 -10.80 0.62
N PHE A 95 1.21 -11.25 -0.21
CA PHE A 95 1.17 -12.61 -0.77
C PHE A 95 1.51 -13.68 0.26
N GLY A 96 2.54 -13.47 1.08
CA GLY A 96 2.95 -14.43 2.12
C GLY A 96 1.86 -14.71 3.15
N GLN A 97 1.17 -13.67 3.62
CA GLN A 97 0.03 -13.84 4.52
C GLN A 97 -1.16 -14.51 3.81
N SER A 98 -1.42 -14.18 2.54
CA SER A 98 -2.58 -14.75 1.83
C SER A 98 -2.39 -16.24 1.56
N MET A 99 -1.17 -16.65 1.22
CA MET A 99 -0.80 -18.07 1.08
C MET A 99 -1.00 -18.84 2.38
N THR A 100 -0.50 -18.32 3.51
CA THR A 100 -0.65 -18.99 4.82
C THR A 100 -2.11 -19.04 5.28
N GLY A 101 -2.90 -18.00 4.97
CA GLY A 101 -4.34 -17.98 5.20
C GLY A 101 -5.08 -19.04 4.38
N GLY A 102 -4.75 -19.18 3.08
CA GLY A 102 -5.31 -20.19 2.19
C GLY A 102 -4.98 -21.63 2.59
N MET A 103 -3.83 -21.85 3.24
CA MET A 103 -3.45 -23.15 3.82
C MET A 103 -4.13 -23.45 5.17
N GLY A 104 -4.91 -22.51 5.72
CA GLY A 104 -5.51 -22.66 7.06
C GLY A 104 -4.51 -22.49 8.22
N ALA A 105 -3.29 -22.01 7.95
CA ALA A 105 -2.23 -21.83 8.94
C ALA A 105 -2.41 -20.54 9.76
N ALA A 106 -3.51 -20.46 10.52
CA ALA A 106 -3.92 -19.26 11.25
C ALA A 106 -2.83 -18.68 12.18
N ALA A 107 -2.06 -19.55 12.84
CA ALA A 107 -0.98 -19.15 13.75
C ALA A 107 0.14 -18.35 13.05
N THR A 108 0.33 -18.54 11.74
CA THR A 108 1.29 -17.78 10.92
C THR A 108 0.61 -16.64 10.17
N HIS A 109 -0.58 -16.90 9.64
CA HIS A 109 -1.38 -15.93 8.89
C HIS A 109 -1.69 -14.67 9.71
N VAL A 110 -2.16 -14.83 10.96
CA VAL A 110 -2.58 -13.69 11.79
C VAL A 110 -1.42 -12.75 12.12
N PRO A 111 -0.25 -13.21 12.60
CA PRO A 111 0.90 -12.33 12.81
C PRO A 111 1.39 -11.64 11.54
N LEU A 112 1.43 -12.34 10.41
CA LEU A 112 1.82 -11.73 9.13
C LEU A 112 0.79 -10.71 8.64
N GLY A 113 -0.50 -10.96 8.85
CA GLY A 113 -1.56 -9.99 8.59
C GLY A 113 -1.41 -8.72 9.43
N LEU A 114 -1.12 -8.86 10.72
CA LEU A 114 -0.85 -7.74 11.61
C LEU A 114 0.39 -6.95 11.20
N LEU A 115 1.47 -7.63 10.83
CA LEU A 115 2.68 -7.00 10.30
C LEU A 115 2.40 -6.22 9.00
N THR A 116 1.64 -6.82 8.09
CA THR A 116 1.20 -6.20 6.83
C THR A 116 0.42 -4.91 7.12
N PHE A 117 -0.51 -4.94 8.07
CA PHE A 117 -1.27 -3.76 8.49
C PHE A 117 -0.36 -2.67 9.09
N GLY A 118 0.55 -3.03 10.00
CA GLY A 118 1.48 -2.08 10.60
C GLY A 118 2.39 -1.40 9.57
N VAL A 119 2.93 -2.17 8.61
CA VAL A 119 3.75 -1.61 7.51
C VAL A 119 2.92 -0.69 6.63
N ALA A 120 1.68 -1.04 6.29
CA ALA A 120 0.80 -0.18 5.50
C ALA A 120 0.52 1.17 6.20
N VAL A 121 0.26 1.14 7.51
CA VAL A 121 0.09 2.35 8.33
C VAL A 121 1.38 3.18 8.37
N ALA A 122 2.54 2.55 8.54
CA ALA A 122 3.82 3.25 8.53
C ALA A 122 4.07 3.96 7.19
N ILE A 123 3.83 3.29 6.06
CA ILE A 123 3.94 3.90 4.72
C ILE A 123 2.94 5.07 4.60
N LEU A 124 1.69 4.87 5.00
CA LEU A 124 0.66 5.92 4.97
C LEU A 124 1.11 7.16 5.75
N VAL A 125 1.56 7.00 6.99
CA VAL A 125 2.04 8.12 7.80
C VAL A 125 3.20 8.82 7.09
N VAL A 126 4.22 8.09 6.66
CA VAL A 126 5.45 8.68 6.11
C VAL A 126 5.21 9.40 4.78
N VAL A 127 4.41 8.84 3.86
CA VAL A 127 4.13 9.47 2.55
C VAL A 127 3.32 10.79 2.70
N PHE A 128 2.55 10.93 3.78
CA PHE A 128 1.76 12.13 4.06
C PHE A 128 2.49 13.16 4.94
N ARG A 129 3.71 12.88 5.42
CA ARG A 129 4.48 13.87 6.18
C ARG A 129 4.79 15.10 5.31
N PRO A 130 4.60 16.33 5.83
CA PRO A 130 5.04 17.53 5.14
C PRO A 130 6.57 17.55 5.05
N VAL A 131 7.09 17.97 3.90
CA VAL A 131 8.51 18.30 3.75
C VAL A 131 8.76 19.55 4.58
N ARG A 132 9.59 19.47 5.62
CA ARG A 132 9.95 20.66 6.41
C ARG A 132 10.73 21.60 5.48
N ALA A 133 10.21 22.80 5.25
CA ALA A 133 11.01 23.87 4.68
C ALA A 133 12.13 24.17 5.70
N SER A 134 13.37 23.95 5.29
CA SER A 134 14.57 24.30 6.07
C SER A 134 15.10 25.62 5.57
#